data_AF-A0A5C3QGV7-F1
#
_entry.id   AF-A0A5C3QGV7-F1
#
_cell.length_a   1.000
_cell.length_b   1.000
_cell.length_c   1.000
_cell.angle_alpha   90.00
_cell.angle_beta   90.00
_cell.angle_gamma   90.00
#
_symmetry.space_group_name_H-M   'P 1'
#
loop_
_entity.id
_entity.type
_entity.pdbx_description
1 polymer ?
#
loop_
_entity_poly.entity_id
_entity_poly.type
_entity_poly.pdbx_seq_one_letter_code
_entity_poly.pdbx_strand_id
1 'polypeptide(L)'
;MYHDICQSCELAAFVGDMQDPPIYNQSLDFDPEEVAKGESAILTMQRDISAVKIALERLQAQKTRLELLLKKQVGCLSPIHRMPDELLLSLLQMTMHISPYEVLSKDGEARLSLNPERRTPRSTAAVCKRWRALAISSPQLWARVLHMHHRNGQRSGASKPAFWQRGVPLRTLVWLSNVPGRRISRWHHLNAR
;
A
#
# COMPACT_ATOMS: atom_id res chain seq x y z
N MET A 1 30.13 -4.84 -10.53
CA MET A 1 31.43 -4.42 -9.97
C MET A 1 31.54 -4.99 -8.55
N TYR A 2 31.75 -6.30 -8.46
CA TYR A 2 32.25 -7.01 -7.26
C TYR A 2 33.14 -8.12 -7.83
N HIS A 3 34.44 -7.84 -7.82
CA HIS A 3 35.49 -8.82 -8.01
C HIS A 3 35.73 -9.44 -6.64
N ASP A 4 35.26 -10.65 -6.41
CA ASP A 4 35.76 -11.46 -5.29
C ASP A 4 36.90 -12.34 -5.80
N ILE A 5 38.05 -11.93 -5.30
CA ILE A 5 39.40 -12.42 -5.50
C ILE A 5 39.49 -13.78 -4.78
N CYS A 6 39.75 -14.85 -5.52
CA CYS A 6 40.22 -16.10 -4.91
C CYS A 6 41.71 -15.93 -4.60
N GLN A 7 42.02 -15.49 -3.37
CA GLN A 7 43.37 -15.15 -2.90
C GLN A 7 43.93 -16.19 -1.91
N SER A 8 43.93 -17.46 -2.29
CA SER A 8 44.72 -18.49 -1.59
C SER A 8 44.78 -19.77 -2.40
N CYS A 9 45.37 -19.70 -3.60
CA CYS A 9 45.97 -20.87 -4.25
C CYS A 9 47.44 -20.95 -3.82
N GLU A 10 47.67 -21.35 -2.57
CA GLU A 10 48.96 -21.86 -2.09
C GLU A 10 48.77 -23.33 -1.73
N LEU A 11 48.47 -24.16 -2.74
CA LEU A 11 48.73 -25.59 -2.68
C LEU A 11 50.14 -25.80 -3.23
N ALA A 12 51.11 -25.40 -2.39
CA ALA A 12 52.52 -25.67 -2.62
C ALA A 12 52.74 -27.19 -2.63
N ALA A 13 53.05 -27.70 -3.82
CA ALA A 13 54.05 -28.72 -4.07
C ALA A 13 54.34 -29.71 -2.93
N PHE A 14 53.37 -30.56 -2.60
CA PHE A 14 53.66 -31.84 -1.96
C PHE A 14 53.60 -32.93 -3.03
N VAL A 15 54.55 -32.87 -3.98
CA VAL A 15 54.88 -34.02 -4.83
C VAL A 15 55.78 -34.93 -4.01
N GLY A 16 55.21 -35.45 -2.91
CA GLY A 16 55.72 -36.66 -2.30
C GLY A 16 55.40 -37.79 -3.24
N ASP A 17 56.41 -38.59 -3.55
CA ASP A 17 56.38 -39.82 -4.35
C ASP A 17 55.41 -40.83 -3.70
N MET A 18 54.11 -40.53 -3.75
CA MET A 18 53.03 -41.41 -3.38
C MET A 18 52.86 -42.29 -4.60
N GLN A 19 53.57 -43.42 -4.59
CA GLN A 19 53.22 -44.54 -5.45
C GLN A 19 51.75 -44.84 -5.15
N ASP A 20 50.86 -44.27 -5.97
CA ASP A 20 49.44 -44.59 -5.91
C ASP A 20 49.38 -46.11 -6.00
N PRO A 21 48.94 -46.81 -4.93
CA PRO A 21 48.83 -48.25 -5.00
C PRO A 21 47.96 -48.54 -6.23
N PRO A 22 48.32 -49.54 -7.05
CA PRO A 22 47.55 -49.86 -8.25
C PRO A 22 46.11 -49.97 -7.79
N ILE A 23 45.27 -49.04 -8.28
CA ILE A 23 43.86 -49.00 -7.97
C ILE A 23 43.38 -50.38 -8.39
N TYR A 24 43.22 -51.26 -7.39
CA TYR A 24 42.86 -52.64 -7.64
C TYR A 24 41.59 -52.54 -8.46
N ASN A 25 41.64 -53.12 -9.66
CA ASN A 25 40.47 -53.32 -10.50
C ASN A 25 39.59 -54.32 -9.74
N GLN A 26 38.90 -53.84 -8.72
CA GLN A 26 37.80 -54.53 -8.09
C GLN A 26 36.76 -54.59 -9.19
N SER A 27 36.77 -55.71 -9.92
CA SER A 27 35.65 -56.12 -10.75
C SER A 27 34.46 -56.19 -9.81
N LEU A 28 33.74 -55.08 -9.73
CA LEU A 28 32.48 -55.00 -9.00
C LEU A 28 31.52 -55.81 -9.86
N ASP A 29 31.32 -57.06 -9.45
CA ASP A 29 30.29 -57.94 -9.98
C ASP A 29 28.94 -57.36 -9.55
N PHE A 30 28.52 -56.28 -10.22
CA PHE A 30 27.20 -55.69 -10.03
C PHE A 30 26.18 -56.66 -10.59
N ASP A 31 25.18 -56.98 -9.77
CA ASP A 31 24.03 -57.74 -10.24
C ASP A 31 23.29 -56.90 -11.30
N PRO A 32 23.13 -57.40 -12.54
CA PRO A 32 22.42 -56.69 -13.59
C PRO A 32 20.97 -56.35 -13.21
N GLU A 33 20.33 -57.11 -12.30
CA GLU A 33 18.98 -56.81 -11.81
C GLU A 33 18.95 -55.52 -10.97
N GLU A 34 19.96 -55.31 -10.12
CA GLU A 34 20.08 -54.09 -9.31
C GLU A 34 20.34 -52.86 -10.18
N VAL A 35 21.17 -53.00 -11.21
CA VAL A 35 21.42 -51.93 -12.18
C VAL A 35 20.13 -51.55 -12.92
N ALA A 36 19.39 -52.53 -13.43
CA ALA A 36 18.12 -52.30 -14.12
C ALA A 36 17.07 -51.63 -13.20
N LYS A 37 17.03 -52.03 -11.93
CA LYS A 37 16.17 -51.39 -10.93
C LYS A 37 16.56 -49.93 -10.71
N GLY A 38 17.86 -49.63 -10.59
CA GLY A 38 18.38 -48.28 -10.48
C GLY A 38 17.99 -47.40 -11.67
N GLU A 39 18.15 -47.92 -12.89
CA GLU A 39 17.76 -47.22 -14.12
C GLU A 39 16.26 -46.91 -14.15
N SER A 40 15.41 -47.89 -13.80
CA SER A 40 13.96 -47.70 -13.75
C SER A 40 13.53 -46.62 -12.73
N ALA A 41 14.23 -46.55 -11.59
CA ALA A 41 13.98 -45.52 -10.56
C ALA A 41 14.39 -44.14 -11.06
N ILE A 42 15.55 -44.02 -11.72
CA ILE A 42 16.01 -42.76 -12.33
C ILE A 42 15.00 -42.27 -13.37
N LEU A 43 14.53 -43.13 -14.27
CA LEU A 43 13.53 -42.77 -15.28
C LEU A 43 12.22 -42.29 -14.64
N THR A 44 11.80 -42.91 -13.55
CA THR A 44 10.61 -42.50 -12.79
C THR A 44 10.80 -41.11 -12.17
N MET A 45 11.92 -40.87 -11.49
CA MET A 45 12.23 -39.56 -10.91
C MET A 45 12.35 -38.47 -11.97
N GLN A 46 12.95 -38.77 -13.13
CA GLN A 46 13.03 -37.83 -14.25
C GLN A 46 11.65 -37.44 -14.78
N ARG A 47 10.72 -38.40 -14.88
CA ARG A 47 9.32 -38.14 -15.23
C ARG A 47 8.66 -37.22 -14.21
N ASP A 48 8.81 -37.50 -12.92
CA ASP A 48 8.20 -36.68 -11.86
C ASP A 48 8.77 -35.25 -11.84
N ILE A 49 10.08 -35.10 -12.01
CA ILE A 49 10.73 -33.79 -12.15
C ILE A 49 10.15 -33.03 -13.34
N SER A 50 9.98 -33.69 -14.49
CA SER A 50 9.40 -33.06 -15.67
C SER A 50 7.95 -32.62 -15.43
N ALA A 51 7.15 -33.43 -14.75
CA ALA A 51 5.76 -33.13 -14.41
C ALA A 51 5.66 -31.92 -13.47
N VAL A 52 6.49 -31.86 -12.42
CA VAL A 52 6.53 -30.73 -11.48
C VAL A 52 6.99 -29.44 -12.17
N LYS A 53 7.98 -29.51 -13.07
CA LYS A 53 8.44 -28.34 -13.85
C LYS A 53 7.32 -27.76 -14.71
N ILE A 54 6.58 -28.60 -15.43
CA ILE A 54 5.43 -28.16 -16.24
C ILE A 54 4.36 -27.50 -15.36
N ALA A 55 4.07 -28.10 -14.19
CA ALA A 55 3.10 -27.54 -13.25
C ALA A 55 3.55 -26.16 -12.72
N LEU A 56 4.84 -25.99 -12.43
CA LEU A 56 5.43 -24.73 -11.98
C LEU A 56 5.33 -23.64 -13.04
N GLU A 57 5.71 -23.95 -14.28
CA GLU A 57 5.61 -23.03 -15.42
C GLU A 57 4.17 -22.55 -15.62
N ARG A 58 3.20 -23.48 -15.53
CA ARG A 58 1.77 -23.15 -15.60
C ARG A 58 1.34 -22.19 -14.51
N LEU A 59 1.75 -22.42 -13.26
CA LEU A 59 1.42 -21.54 -12.13
C LEU A 59 2.07 -20.16 -12.27
N GLN A 60 3.31 -20.09 -12.77
CA GLN A 60 3.98 -18.82 -13.05
C GLN A 60 3.28 -18.04 -14.17
N ALA A 61 2.84 -18.71 -15.23
CA ALA A 61 2.05 -18.11 -16.30
C ALA A 61 0.70 -17.57 -15.78
N GLN A 62 0.05 -18.29 -14.85
CA GLN A 62 -1.18 -17.81 -14.22
C GLN A 62 -0.95 -16.61 -13.30
N LYS A 63 0.12 -16.63 -12.50
CA LYS A 63 0.50 -15.51 -11.63
C LYS A 63 0.74 -14.24 -12.44
N THR A 64 1.59 -14.31 -13.46
CA THR A 64 1.92 -13.16 -14.31
C THR A 64 0.69 -12.59 -15.02
N ARG A 65 -0.22 -13.45 -15.49
CA ARG A 65 -1.52 -13.03 -16.04
C ARG A 65 -2.35 -12.26 -15.02
N LEU A 66 -2.48 -12.77 -13.79
CA LEU A 66 -3.26 -12.12 -12.73
C LEU A 66 -2.64 -10.78 -12.31
N GLU A 67 -1.31 -10.70 -12.19
CA GLU A 67 -0.60 -9.45 -11.89
C GLU A 67 -0.84 -8.39 -12.96
N LEU A 68 -0.85 -8.77 -14.24
CA LEU A 68 -1.16 -7.87 -15.34
C LEU A 68 -2.61 -7.35 -15.27
N LEU A 69 -3.57 -8.23 -14.98
CA LEU A 69 -4.97 -7.84 -14.80
C LEU A 69 -5.16 -6.91 -13.61
N LEU A 70 -4.51 -7.21 -12.47
CA LEU A 70 -4.56 -6.37 -11.28
C LEU A 70 -3.97 -4.99 -11.56
N LYS A 71 -2.82 -4.92 -12.24
CA LYS A 71 -2.20 -3.65 -12.64
C LYS A 71 -3.13 -2.82 -13.53
N LYS A 72 -3.84 -3.47 -14.47
CA LYS A 72 -4.85 -2.82 -15.31
C LYS A 72 -6.01 -2.29 -14.48
N GLN A 73 -6.55 -3.10 -13.57
CA GLN A 73 -7.68 -2.73 -12.71
C GLN A 73 -7.32 -1.62 -11.72
N VAL A 74 -6.17 -1.70 -11.04
CA VAL A 74 -5.67 -0.63 -10.16
C VAL A 74 -5.54 0.68 -10.95
N GLY A 75 -5.11 0.59 -12.21
CA GLY A 75 -5.10 1.72 -13.13
C GLY A 75 -6.47 2.35 -13.38
N CYS A 76 -7.54 1.54 -13.45
CA CYS A 76 -8.92 2.01 -13.61
C CYS A 76 -9.53 2.51 -12.29
N LEU A 77 -9.12 1.95 -11.15
CA LEU A 77 -9.71 2.25 -9.85
C LEU A 77 -9.18 3.54 -9.21
N SER A 78 -8.12 4.16 -9.75
CA SER A 78 -7.73 5.49 -9.29
C SER A 78 -7.52 6.52 -10.41
N PRO A 79 -8.62 6.97 -11.05
CA PRO A 79 -8.60 8.12 -11.95
C PRO A 79 -8.05 9.37 -11.23
N ILE A 80 -8.37 9.50 -9.94
CA ILE A 80 -7.97 10.64 -9.10
C ILE A 80 -6.44 10.71 -8.91
N HIS A 81 -5.72 9.58 -8.93
CA HIS A 81 -4.25 9.59 -8.85
C HIS A 81 -3.57 9.90 -10.18
N ARG A 82 -4.27 9.77 -11.32
CA ARG A 82 -3.75 10.10 -12.66
C ARG A 82 -4.08 11.50 -13.14
N MET A 83 -5.08 12.12 -12.52
CA MET A 83 -5.45 13.49 -12.80
C MET A 83 -4.28 14.43 -12.49
N PRO A 84 -3.88 15.36 -13.37
CA PRO A 84 -2.89 16.40 -13.07
C PRO A 84 -3.24 17.22 -11.83
N ASP A 85 -2.22 17.80 -11.18
CA ASP A 85 -2.40 18.54 -9.93
C ASP A 85 -3.32 19.75 -10.12
N GLU A 86 -3.31 20.38 -11.30
CA GLU A 86 -4.11 21.55 -11.65
C GLU A 86 -5.60 21.22 -11.71
N LEU A 87 -5.96 20.09 -12.32
CA LEU A 87 -7.35 19.63 -12.39
C LEU A 87 -7.85 19.20 -11.01
N LEU A 88 -6.99 18.53 -10.24
CA LEU A 88 -7.33 18.13 -8.88
C LEU A 88 -7.54 19.34 -7.97
N LEU A 89 -6.70 20.36 -8.10
CA LEU A 89 -6.85 21.63 -7.40
C LEU A 89 -8.13 22.37 -7.83
N SER A 90 -8.47 22.34 -9.12
CA SER A 90 -9.73 22.91 -9.63
C SER A 90 -10.95 22.23 -9.03
N LEU A 91 -10.96 20.89 -8.90
CA LEU A 91 -12.01 20.15 -8.20
C LEU A 91 -12.10 20.54 -6.72
N LEU A 92 -10.95 20.64 -6.03
CA LEU A 92 -10.91 21.10 -4.63
C LEU A 92 -11.55 22.49 -4.51
N GLN A 93 -11.20 23.43 -5.38
CA GLN A 93 -11.79 24.77 -5.40
C GLN A 93 -13.30 24.74 -5.67
N MET A 94 -13.76 23.89 -6.60
CA MET A 94 -15.19 23.72 -6.88
C MET A 94 -15.94 23.22 -5.66
N THR A 95 -15.43 22.22 -4.93
CA THR A 95 -16.08 21.71 -3.71
C THR A 95 -16.21 22.76 -2.60
N MET A 96 -15.31 23.73 -2.59
CA MET A 96 -15.28 24.85 -1.64
C MET A 96 -16.20 26.00 -2.08
N HIS A 97 -16.47 26.10 -3.38
CA HIS A 97 -17.35 27.06 -4.01
C HIS A 97 -18.82 26.64 -4.05
N ILE A 98 -19.15 25.41 -3.63
CA ILE A 98 -20.55 24.97 -3.55
C ILE A 98 -21.24 25.88 -2.52
N SER A 99 -21.95 26.87 -3.06
CA SER A 99 -22.88 27.74 -2.35
C SER A 99 -23.76 26.87 -1.43
N PRO A 100 -24.23 27.37 -0.29
CA PRO A 100 -25.34 26.75 0.42
C PRO A 100 -26.52 26.58 -0.57
N TYR A 101 -26.55 25.46 -1.30
CA TYR A 101 -27.72 25.06 -2.04
C TYR A 101 -28.81 24.95 -0.99
N GLU A 102 -29.83 25.78 -1.12
CA GLU A 102 -31.05 25.69 -0.33
C GLU A 102 -31.60 24.29 -0.57
N VAL A 103 -31.25 23.37 0.33
CA VAL A 103 -31.92 22.07 0.37
C VAL A 103 -33.33 22.41 0.79
N LEU A 104 -34.21 22.58 -0.19
CA LEU A 104 -35.65 22.69 -0.01
C LEU A 104 -36.07 21.48 0.84
N SER A 105 -36.23 21.74 2.14
CA SER A 105 -36.78 20.74 3.03
C SER A 105 -38.23 20.53 2.59
N LYS A 106 -38.72 19.30 2.61
CA LYS A 106 -40.11 18.97 2.20
C LYS A 106 -41.18 19.75 2.98
N ASP A 107 -40.79 20.36 4.09
CA ASP A 107 -41.66 21.11 4.99
C ASP A 107 -41.71 22.62 4.69
N GLY A 108 -41.07 23.09 3.60
CA GLY A 108 -41.05 24.52 3.23
C GLY A 108 -40.20 25.43 4.12
N GLU A 109 -39.77 24.95 5.29
CA GLU A 109 -38.78 25.64 6.12
C GLU A 109 -37.37 25.34 5.62
N ALA A 110 -36.69 26.33 5.05
CA ALA A 110 -35.29 26.24 4.65
C ALA A 110 -34.37 26.06 5.88
N ARG A 111 -34.29 24.83 6.42
CA ARG A 111 -33.27 24.47 7.40
C ARG A 111 -31.97 24.25 6.65
N LEU A 112 -31.08 25.23 6.76
CA LEU A 112 -29.66 25.12 6.40
C LEU A 112 -28.99 24.07 7.31
N SER A 113 -29.26 22.78 7.10
CA SER A 113 -28.46 21.69 7.68
C SER A 113 -27.21 21.49 6.84
N LEU A 114 -26.45 22.56 6.70
CA LEU A 114 -25.09 22.49 6.22
C LEU A 114 -24.26 22.22 7.44
N ASN A 115 -23.93 20.96 7.68
CA ASN A 115 -22.97 20.62 8.71
C ASN A 115 -21.62 21.27 8.30
N PRO A 116 -21.27 22.43 8.85
CA PRO A 116 -20.22 23.29 8.30
C PRO A 116 -18.85 22.61 8.41
N GLU A 117 -18.74 21.64 9.31
CA GLU A 117 -17.56 20.80 9.50
C GLU A 117 -17.21 19.95 8.27
N ARG A 118 -18.19 19.55 7.45
CA ARG A 118 -17.96 18.67 6.30
C ARG A 118 -17.40 19.39 5.07
N ARG A 119 -17.61 20.71 4.96
CA ARG A 119 -17.13 21.56 3.86
C ARG A 119 -15.85 22.32 4.20
N THR A 120 -15.10 21.82 5.20
CA THR A 120 -13.83 22.43 5.55
C THR A 120 -12.73 21.93 4.60
N PRO A 121 -11.76 22.77 4.23
CA PRO A 121 -10.57 22.31 3.50
C PRO A 121 -9.84 21.17 4.24
N ARG A 122 -10.04 21.08 5.57
CA ARG A 122 -9.59 19.97 6.42
C ARG A 122 -10.17 18.61 6.00
N SER A 123 -11.41 18.52 5.53
CA SER A 123 -12.00 17.24 5.08
C SER A 123 -11.32 16.73 3.82
N THR A 124 -11.00 17.63 2.87
CA THR A 124 -10.26 17.27 1.65
C THR A 124 -8.82 16.85 1.94
N ALA A 125 -8.15 17.48 2.92
CA ALA A 125 -6.81 17.12 3.36
C ALA A 125 -6.75 15.75 4.10
N ALA A 126 -7.89 15.16 4.45
CA ALA A 126 -7.97 13.84 5.09
C ALA A 126 -8.02 12.68 4.07
N VAL A 127 -8.27 12.94 2.78
CA VAL A 127 -8.48 11.91 1.75
C VAL A 127 -7.24 11.07 1.49
N CYS A 128 -6.14 11.70 1.07
CA CYS A 128 -4.86 11.03 0.84
C CYS A 128 -3.68 12.01 0.97
N LYS A 129 -2.43 11.49 0.95
CA LYS A 129 -1.21 12.31 1.05
C LYS A 129 -1.12 13.37 -0.05
N ARG A 130 -1.49 13.03 -1.29
CA ARG A 130 -1.46 13.96 -2.43
C ARG A 130 -2.45 15.11 -2.27
N TRP A 131 -3.70 14.79 -1.90
CA TRP A 131 -4.73 15.81 -1.64
C TRP A 131 -4.33 16.74 -0.51
N ARG A 132 -3.70 16.21 0.55
CA ARG A 132 -3.17 17.01 1.64
C ARG A 132 -2.06 17.95 1.18
N ALA A 133 -1.11 17.47 0.40
CA ALA A 133 -0.01 18.30 -0.13
C ALA A 133 -0.54 19.45 -1.00
N LEU A 134 -1.49 19.16 -1.90
CA LEU A 134 -2.13 20.17 -2.73
C LEU A 134 -2.96 21.16 -1.92
N ALA A 135 -3.73 20.67 -0.94
CA ALA A 135 -4.52 21.52 -0.07
C ALA A 135 -3.62 22.50 0.70
N ILE A 136 -2.53 22.01 1.31
CA ILE A 136 -1.60 22.85 2.10
C ILE A 136 -0.82 23.83 1.22
N SER A 137 -0.38 23.41 0.03
CA SER A 137 0.42 24.25 -0.89
C SER A 137 -0.40 25.31 -1.63
N SER A 138 -1.73 25.29 -1.49
CA SER A 138 -2.65 26.19 -2.20
C SER A 138 -3.39 27.11 -1.23
N PRO A 139 -2.81 28.26 -0.84
CA PRO A 139 -3.40 29.21 0.11
C PRO A 139 -4.81 29.68 -0.27
N GLN A 140 -5.13 29.74 -1.57
CA GLN A 140 -6.44 30.12 -2.10
C GLN A 140 -7.59 29.23 -1.59
N LEU A 141 -7.31 28.01 -1.15
CA LEU A 141 -8.30 27.13 -0.52
C LEU A 141 -8.62 27.54 0.93
N TRP A 142 -7.72 28.26 1.61
CA TRP A 142 -7.83 28.63 3.02
C TRP A 142 -8.09 30.11 3.23
N ALA A 143 -7.73 30.96 2.26
CA ALA A 143 -7.84 32.41 2.36
C ALA A 143 -9.29 32.92 2.42
N ARG A 144 -10.28 32.07 2.09
CA ARG A 144 -11.69 32.42 2.18
C ARG A 144 -12.26 32.11 3.55
N VAL A 145 -12.20 33.11 4.42
CA VAL A 145 -12.97 33.13 5.65
C VAL A 145 -14.41 33.51 5.31
N LEU A 146 -15.32 32.55 5.33
CA LEU A 146 -16.74 32.84 5.28
C LEU A 146 -17.12 33.48 6.63
N HIS A 147 -17.37 34.78 6.63
CA HIS A 147 -18.02 35.43 7.75
C HIS A 147 -19.46 34.93 7.80
N MET A 148 -19.70 33.89 8.58
CA MET A 148 -21.07 33.56 8.98
C MET A 148 -21.55 34.71 9.85
N HIS A 149 -22.32 35.62 9.25
CA HIS A 149 -23.16 36.52 10.04
C HIS A 149 -24.09 35.62 10.83
N HIS A 150 -23.76 35.41 12.11
CA HIS A 150 -24.68 34.86 13.07
C HIS A 150 -25.84 35.85 13.12
N ARG A 151 -26.88 35.61 12.32
CA ARG A 151 -28.16 36.28 12.48
C ARG A 151 -28.59 35.88 13.88
N ASN A 152 -28.28 36.75 14.85
CA ASN A 152 -28.92 36.75 16.15
C ASN A 152 -30.39 36.99 15.85
N GLY A 153 -31.12 35.90 15.56
CA GLY A 153 -32.56 35.89 15.68
C GLY A 153 -32.80 36.32 17.11
N GLN A 154 -33.33 37.54 17.27
CA GLN A 154 -33.96 37.96 18.50
C GLN A 154 -35.02 36.90 18.80
N ARG A 155 -34.68 35.94 19.66
CA ARG A 155 -35.67 35.17 20.41
C ARG A 155 -36.29 36.15 21.39
N SER A 156 -37.25 36.92 20.90
CA SER A 156 -38.20 37.63 21.74
C SER A 156 -39.00 36.56 22.49
N GLY A 157 -38.62 36.32 23.74
CA GLY A 157 -39.41 35.53 24.69
C GLY A 157 -39.08 34.04 24.75
N ALA A 158 -38.19 33.65 25.66
CA ALA A 158 -38.44 32.63 26.69
C ALA A 158 -37.12 32.09 27.29
N SER A 159 -36.99 32.29 28.60
CA SER A 159 -36.22 31.51 29.58
C SER A 159 -34.72 31.28 29.33
N LYS A 160 -33.90 31.83 30.23
CA LYS A 160 -32.45 31.55 30.36
C LYS A 160 -32.25 30.11 30.86
N PRO A 161 -31.49 29.23 30.17
CA PRO A 161 -30.86 28.11 30.83
C PRO A 161 -29.58 28.60 31.53
N ALA A 162 -29.60 28.59 32.85
CA ALA A 162 -28.43 28.79 33.69
C ALA A 162 -27.50 27.57 33.57
N PHE A 163 -26.48 27.62 32.69
CA PHE A 163 -25.48 26.54 32.66
C PHE A 163 -24.05 26.93 32.22
N TRP A 164 -23.74 28.20 31.96
CA TRP A 164 -22.36 28.61 31.65
C TRP A 164 -21.75 29.48 32.75
N GLN A 165 -21.52 28.86 33.90
CA GLN A 165 -20.45 29.26 34.82
C GLN A 165 -19.57 28.04 35.06
N ARG A 166 -18.56 27.87 34.22
CA ARG A 166 -17.27 27.26 34.58
C ARG A 166 -16.29 27.57 33.45
N GLY A 167 -15.37 28.48 33.73
CA GLY A 167 -14.28 28.81 32.84
C GLY A 167 -13.36 27.61 32.66
N VAL A 168 -12.94 27.38 31.42
CA VAL A 168 -11.81 26.51 31.12
C VAL A 168 -10.75 27.38 30.44
N PRO A 169 -9.54 27.47 31.01
CA PRO A 169 -8.51 28.36 30.50
C PRO A 169 -7.94 27.85 29.17
N LEU A 170 -7.72 28.80 28.26
CA LEU A 170 -6.91 28.62 27.06
C LEU A 170 -5.47 28.29 27.46
N ARG A 171 -5.09 27.01 27.43
CA ARG A 171 -3.68 26.61 27.26
C ARG A 171 -3.58 25.19 26.73
N THR A 172 -2.66 25.05 25.76
CA THR A 172 -2.11 23.82 25.15
C THR A 172 -2.98 23.07 24.14
N LEU A 173 -2.97 23.56 22.89
CA LEU A 173 -3.02 22.71 21.70
C LEU A 173 -1.66 22.00 21.56
N VAL A 174 -1.46 20.93 22.33
CA VAL A 174 -0.45 19.92 22.02
C VAL A 174 -1.03 19.01 20.95
N TRP A 175 -0.27 18.86 19.87
CA TRP A 175 -0.45 17.88 18.82
C TRP A 175 -0.73 16.49 19.41
N LEU A 176 -1.94 15.96 19.18
CA LEU A 176 -2.22 14.53 19.27
C LEU A 176 -2.47 14.00 17.86
N SER A 177 -1.38 13.75 17.15
CA SER A 177 -1.34 12.70 16.15
C SER A 177 -1.41 11.35 16.87
N ASN A 178 -2.62 10.93 17.26
CA ASN A 178 -2.86 9.55 17.64
C ASN A 178 -4.31 9.18 17.33
N VAL A 179 -4.54 8.60 16.16
CA VAL A 179 -5.77 7.89 15.83
C VAL A 179 -5.46 6.40 15.98
N PRO A 180 -5.70 5.77 17.15
CA PRO A 180 -5.68 4.34 17.26
C PRO A 180 -6.99 3.81 16.65
N GLY A 181 -6.90 2.96 15.63
CA GLY A 181 -8.10 2.24 15.17
C GLY A 181 -8.33 2.10 13.67
N ARG A 182 -7.37 2.44 12.81
CA ARG A 182 -7.34 1.82 11.47
C ARG A 182 -6.25 0.77 11.47
N ARG A 183 -6.65 -0.51 11.56
CA ARG A 183 -5.84 -1.62 11.05
C ARG A 183 -5.58 -1.30 9.58
N ILE A 184 -4.48 -0.62 9.32
CA ILE A 184 -3.80 -0.71 8.03
C ILE A 184 -3.42 -2.18 7.99
N SER A 185 -4.13 -2.94 7.17
CA SER A 185 -3.72 -4.28 6.80
C SER A 185 -2.27 -4.16 6.37
N ARG A 186 -1.40 -4.72 7.22
CA ARG A 186 0.03 -4.86 7.02
C ARG A 186 0.16 -5.57 5.68
N TRP A 187 0.46 -4.81 4.62
CA TRP A 187 0.94 -5.38 3.37
C TRP A 187 2.25 -6.05 3.74
N HIS A 188 2.19 -7.35 3.95
CA HIS A 188 3.38 -8.16 4.12
C HIS A 188 4.21 -7.94 2.86
N HIS A 189 5.40 -7.35 3.07
CA HIS A 189 6.51 -7.53 2.16
C HIS A 189 6.71 -9.04 1.97
N LEU A 190 6.24 -9.56 0.84
CA LEU A 190 6.85 -10.72 0.22
C LEU A 190 8.10 -10.22 -0.50
N ASN A 191 9.22 -10.61 0.08
CA ASN A 191 10.59 -10.45 -0.42
C ASN A 191 10.77 -10.91 -1.88
N ALA A 192 11.75 -10.30 -2.56
CA ALA A 192 12.88 -10.96 -3.23
C ALA A 192 13.74 -9.86 -3.88
N ARG A 193 15.04 -9.74 -3.56
CA ARG A 193 16.15 -10.48 -4.19
C ARG A 193 16.23 -10.25 -5.70
#